data_AF-A0A4P6PGK2-F1
#
_entry.id   AF-A0A4P6PGK2-F1
#
_cell.length_a   1.000
_cell.length_b   1.000
_cell.length_c   1.000
_cell.angle_alpha   90.00
_cell.angle_beta   90.00
_cell.angle_gamma   90.00
#
_symmetry.space_group_name_H-M   'P 1'
#
loop_
_entity.id
_entity.type
_entity.pdbx_description
1 polymer ?
#
loop_
_entity_poly.entity_id
_entity_poly.type
_entity_poly.pdbx_seq_one_letter_code
_entity_poly.pdbx_strand_id
1 'polypeptide(L)' 'MSAYDERPMTTGSWFLTLLVLSIPVVNVICLIIWACGAGNRSRVTYCRATILWVLLAGALYFIFFVLAAGSAAF' A
#
# COMPACT_ATOMS: atom_id res chain seq x y z
N MET A 1 8.28 -17.85 -19.80
CA MET A 1 9.16 -17.04 -18.93
C MET A 1 8.24 -16.26 -18.00
N SER A 2 8.19 -16.59 -16.70
CA SER A 2 7.34 -15.84 -15.77
C SER A 2 7.89 -14.41 -15.63
N ALA A 3 7.03 -13.40 -15.73
CA ALA A 3 7.43 -12.00 -15.63
C ALA A 3 7.83 -11.56 -14.20
N TYR A 4 7.76 -12.48 -13.24
CA TYR A 4 7.96 -12.23 -11.82
C TYR A 4 8.90 -13.27 -11.23
N ASP A 5 9.68 -12.87 -10.22
CA ASP A 5 10.39 -13.83 -9.39
C ASP A 5 9.39 -14.52 -8.45
N GLU A 6 9.29 -15.84 -8.57
CA GLU A 6 8.37 -16.69 -7.81
C GLU A 6 9.00 -17.26 -6.52
N ARG A 7 10.30 -17.02 -6.31
CA ARG A 7 10.99 -17.49 -5.11
C ARG A 7 10.35 -16.91 -3.86
N PRO A 8 10.09 -17.68 -2.80
CA PRO A 8 9.58 -17.13 -1.56
C PRO A 8 10.54 -16.06 -1.03
N MET A 9 10.02 -14.88 -0.69
CA MET A 9 10.83 -13.86 -0.05
C MET A 9 11.17 -14.29 1.38
N THR A 10 12.45 -14.15 1.75
CA THR A 10 12.90 -14.39 3.12
C THR A 10 12.33 -13.36 4.09
N THR A 11 12.21 -13.73 5.36
CA THR A 11 11.74 -12.84 6.43
C THR A 11 12.56 -11.56 6.53
N GLY A 12 13.89 -11.64 6.35
CA GLY A 12 14.76 -10.45 6.35
C GLY A 12 14.47 -9.48 5.21
N SER A 13 14.12 -10.00 4.03
CA SER A 13 13.73 -9.16 2.88
C SER A 13 12.39 -8.46 3.13
N TRP A 14 11.43 -9.15 3.77
CA TRP A 14 10.17 -8.55 4.20
C TRP A 14 10.37 -7.51 5.29
N PHE A 15 11.25 -7.77 6.26
CA PHE A 15 11.58 -6.82 7.32
C PHE A 15 12.11 -5.50 6.73
N LEU A 16 13.07 -5.55 5.81
CA LEU A 16 13.55 -4.36 5.11
C LEU A 16 12.45 -3.68 4.28
N THR A 17 11.60 -4.46 3.63
CA THR A 17 10.46 -3.91 2.85
C THR A 17 9.51 -3.14 3.75
N LEU A 18 9.13 -3.71 4.90
CA LEU A 18 8.27 -3.07 5.90
C LEU A 18 8.95 -1.85 6.56
N LEU A 19 10.27 -1.89 6.76
CA LEU A 19 11.05 -0.77 7.28
C LEU A 19 11.13 0.40 6.28
N VAL A 20 11.20 0.13 4.98
CA VAL A 20 11.09 1.17 3.96
C VAL A 20 9.67 1.73 3.89
N LEU A 21 8.67 0.86 4.00
CA LEU A 21 7.25 1.22 4.03
C LEU A 21 6.86 1.98 5.31
N SER A 22 7.63 1.92 6.40
CA SER A 22 7.31 2.72 7.60
C SER A 22 7.60 4.21 7.40
N ILE A 23 8.44 4.56 6.42
CA ILE A 23 8.73 5.95 6.06
C ILE A 23 7.62 6.47 5.14
N PRO A 24 6.80 7.45 5.56
CA PRO A 24 5.55 7.79 4.86
C PRO A 24 5.75 8.28 3.41
N VAL A 25 6.76 9.11 3.15
CA VAL A 25 7.04 9.61 1.79
C VAL A 25 7.56 8.51 0.88
N VAL A 26 8.46 7.68 1.40
CA VAL A 26 9.08 6.58 0.64
C VAL A 26 8.08 5.46 0.40
N ASN A 27 7.19 5.21 1.36
CA ASN A 27 6.10 4.24 1.27
C ASN A 27 5.29 4.42 -0.01
N VAL A 28 4.80 5.63 -0.28
CA VAL A 28 3.94 5.91 -1.45
C VAL A 28 4.70 5.69 -2.75
N ILE A 29 5.94 6.16 -2.85
CA ILE A 29 6.78 6.01 -4.04
C ILE A 29 7.10 4.53 -4.29
N CYS A 30 7.55 3.82 -3.26
CA CYS A 30 7.87 2.40 -3.35
C CYS A 30 6.65 1.54 -3.66
N LEU A 31 5.47 1.86 -3.10
CA LEU A 31 4.23 1.16 -3.40
C LEU A 31 3.89 1.25 -4.89
N ILE A 32 4.03 2.42 -5.52
CA ILE A 32 3.75 2.59 -6.95
C ILE A 32 4.77 1.82 -7.79
N ILE A 33 6.07 1.98 -7.50
CA ILE A 33 7.15 1.30 -8.24
C ILE A 33 6.99 -0.23 -8.16
N TRP A 34 6.70 -0.76 -6.97
CA TRP A 34 6.53 -2.20 -6.77
C TRP A 34 5.18 -2.71 -7.31
N ALA A 35 4.10 -1.93 -7.26
CA ALA A 35 2.81 -2.31 -7.84
C ALA A 35 2.86 -2.45 -9.38
N CYS A 36 3.72 -1.66 -10.04
CA CYS A 36 3.99 -1.75 -11.48
C CYS A 36 4.75 -3.02 -11.91
N GLY A 37 5.18 -3.87 -10.97
CA GLY A 37 5.75 -5.18 -11.26
C GLY A 37 7.24 -5.30 -11.00
N ALA A 38 7.85 -4.37 -10.26
CA ALA A 38 9.25 -4.48 -9.90
C ALA A 38 9.47 -5.60 -8.85
N GLY A 39 10.00 -6.74 -9.30
CA GLY A 39 10.57 -7.79 -8.45
C GLY A 39 9.67 -9.00 -8.21
N ASN A 40 9.51 -9.37 -6.93
CA ASN A 40 8.89 -10.62 -6.50
C ASN A 40 7.36 -10.59 -6.55
N ARG A 41 6.73 -11.67 -7.02
CA ARG A 41 5.27 -11.81 -7.12
C ARG A 41 4.55 -11.48 -5.81
N SER A 42 5.05 -11.96 -4.67
CA SER A 42 4.42 -11.73 -3.36
C SER A 42 4.46 -10.25 -2.96
N ARG A 43 5.54 -9.54 -3.29
CA ARG A 43 5.69 -8.11 -2.99
C ARG A 43 4.79 -7.25 -3.86
N VAL A 44 4.72 -7.55 -5.16
CA VAL A 44 3.85 -6.84 -6.11
C VAL A 44 2.38 -6.96 -5.67
N THR A 45 1.97 -8.18 -5.30
CA THR A 45 0.58 -8.44 -4.86
C THR A 45 0.25 -7.72 -3.56
N TYR A 46 1.19 -7.69 -2.61
CA TYR A 46 1.05 -6.90 -1.38
C TYR A 46 0.89 -5.41 -1.68
N CYS A 47 1.74 -4.83 -2.52
CA CYS A 47 1.68 -3.40 -2.82
C CYS A 47 0.36 -3.01 -3.50
N ARG A 48 -0.15 -3.85 -4.40
CA ARG A 48 -1.47 -3.65 -5.01
C ARG A 48 -2.60 -3.68 -3.97
N ALA A 49 -2.55 -4.63 -3.02
CA ALA A 49 -3.51 -4.69 -1.93
C ALA A 49 -3.42 -3.46 -1.01
N THR A 50 -2.21 -2.99 -0.69
CA THR A 50 -2.00 -1.79 0.13
C THR A 50 -2.58 -0.54 -0.52
N ILE A 51 -2.42 -0.37 -1.84
CA ILE A 51 -3.02 0.76 -2.57
C ILE A 51 -4.56 0.74 -2.45
N LEU A 52 -5.19 -0.44 -2.56
CA LEU A 52 -6.62 -0.58 -2.36
C LEU A 52 -7.04 -0.22 -0.93
N TRP A 53 -6.26 -0.61 0.08
CA TRP A 53 -6.49 -0.22 1.47
C TRP A 53 -6.38 1.28 1.70
N VAL A 54 -5.40 1.95 1.07
CA VAL A 54 -5.25 3.41 1.16
C VAL A 54 -6.45 4.12 0.52
N LEU A 55 -6.90 3.66 -0.65
CA LEU A 55 -8.11 4.18 -1.30
C LEU A 55 -9.35 3.99 -0.43
N LEU A 56 -9.51 2.80 0.16
CA LEU A 56 -10.64 2.50 1.04
C LEU A 56 -10.61 3.37 2.30
N ALA A 57 -9.45 3.50 2.95
CA ALA A 57 -9.28 4.34 4.13
C ALA A 57 -9.58 5.81 3.82
N GLY A 58 -9.11 6.32 2.67
CA GLY A 58 -9.43 7.66 2.19
C GLY A 58 -10.92 7.87 1.95
N ALA A 59 -11.60 6.90 1.33
CA ALA A 59 -13.04 6.97 1.10
C ALA A 59 -13.83 6.97 2.41
N LEU A 60 -13.48 6.11 3.37
CA LEU A 60 -14.11 6.08 4.70
C LEU A 60 -13.87 7.40 5.45
N TYR A 61 -12.63 7.90 5.45
CA TYR A 61 -12.30 9.18 6.08
C TYR A 61 -13.12 10.33 5.50
N PHE A 62 -13.26 10.37 4.17
CA PHE A 62 -14.09 11.37 3.50
C PHE A 62 -15.57 11.29 3.92
N ILE A 63 -16.14 10.09 3.98
CA ILE A 63 -17.53 9.89 4.43
C ILE A 63 -17.70 10.38 5.87
N PHE A 64 -16.82 9.98 6.78
CA PHE A 64 -16.88 10.42 8.18
C PHE A 64 -16.69 11.93 8.31
N PHE A 65 -15.80 12.52 7.52
CA PHE A 65 -15.58 13.97 7.51
C PHE A 65 -16.83 14.73 7.07
N VAL A 66 -17.50 14.31 5.98
CA VAL A 66 -18.73 14.94 5.50
C VAL A 66 -19.87 14.79 6.52
N LEU A 67 -20.02 13.62 7.13
CA LEU A 67 -21.03 13.39 8.16
C LEU A 67 -20.78 14.25 9.39
N ALA A 68 -19.54 14.33 9.87
CA ALA A 68 -19.17 15.15 11.02
C ALA A 68 -19.32 16.66 10.73
N ALA A 69 -18.84 17.13 9.59
CA ALA A 69 -18.96 18.53 9.18
C ALA A 69 -20.42 18.95 8.95
N GLY A 70 -21.24 18.05 8.38
CA GLY A 70 -22.68 18.24 8.26
C GLY A 70 -23.32 18.37 9.64
N SER A 71 -23.05 17.44 10.56
CA SER A 71 -23.62 17.45 11.92
C SER A 71 -23.29 18.69 12.76
N ALA A 72 -22.19 19.39 12.46
CA ALA A 72 -21.82 20.63 13.13
C ALA A 72 -22.51 21.89 12.54
N ALA A 73 -23.19 21.77 11.40
CA ALA A 73 -23.82 22.89 10.70
C ALA A 73 -25.31 23.07 11.02
N PHE A 74 -25.88 22.27 11.95
CA PHE A 74 -27.27 22.34 12.39
C PHE A 74 -27.37 22.46 13.92
#